data_AF-A0A8H8JE27-F1
#
_entry.id   AF-A0A8H8JE27-F1
#
_cell.length_a   1.000
_cell.length_b   1.000
_cell.length_c   1.000
_cell.angle_alpha   90.00
_cell.angle_beta   90.00
_cell.angle_gamma   90.00
#
_symmetry.space_group_name_H-M   'P 1'
#
loop_
_entity.id
_entity.type
_entity.pdbx_description
1 polymer ?
#
loop_
_entity_poly.entity_id
_entity_poly.type
_entity_poly.pdbx_seq_one_letter_code
_entity_poly.pdbx_strand_id
1 'polypeptide(L)'
;MGQDLSGHQPELDLQPGTYRIISKLTGTNIQVSDHDHNKIVAWEKHDRRNQQWFVQASGAGYKFKNCQHGNYLCVASTDAHSLVYASRFPITWVLLKKDDGYLVQFPDNNRVLDLHFGWGNNGNEIHIWPAAGDNANKIWKFERISDESGEDLPAVFQHQADELSRELQAETKISAQKDEQIASLKRELEQKSREFDLMAERMDQKDRELAEKDTTIHQLQREKEEALSEVRKDAVEIARLQERQAELEDALSQQQAEVAGLQGKMDRVEYITSRMSRSYERT
;
A
#
# COMPACT_ATOMS: atom_id res chain seq x y z
N MET A 1 66.09 34.90 -4.35
CA MET A 1 65.42 34.18 -3.25
C MET A 1 63.94 34.44 -3.38
N GLY A 2 63.23 33.49 -4.00
CA GLY A 2 61.77 33.55 -4.15
C GLY A 2 61.12 33.03 -2.88
N GLN A 3 60.31 33.85 -2.23
CA GLN A 3 59.37 33.35 -1.25
C GLN A 3 58.21 32.71 -2.00
N ASP A 4 58.18 31.39 -1.90
CA ASP A 4 57.08 30.52 -2.29
C ASP A 4 55.90 30.79 -1.36
N LEU A 5 54.82 31.37 -1.90
CA LEU A 5 53.54 31.52 -1.21
C LEU A 5 52.74 30.23 -1.43
N SER A 6 53.21 29.14 -0.83
CA SER A 6 52.48 27.88 -0.78
C SER A 6 51.43 27.93 0.34
N GLY A 7 50.19 27.60 0.00
CA GLY A 7 49.24 27.04 0.96
C GLY A 7 48.07 27.90 1.41
N HIS A 8 47.38 28.61 0.52
CA HIS A 8 45.97 28.97 0.76
C HIS A 8 45.12 28.37 -0.37
N GLN A 9 44.46 27.23 -0.10
CA GLN A 9 43.27 26.91 -0.88
C GLN A 9 42.28 28.07 -0.65
N PRO A 10 41.70 28.66 -1.70
CA PRO A 10 40.64 29.64 -1.52
C PRO A 10 39.44 28.90 -0.94
N GLU A 11 39.32 28.95 0.39
CA GLU A 11 38.10 28.55 1.09
C GLU A 11 36.99 29.46 0.56
N LEU A 12 35.90 28.84 0.09
CA LEU A 12 34.73 29.57 -0.41
C LEU A 12 34.01 30.18 0.80
N ASP A 13 34.55 31.28 1.32
CA ASP A 13 34.08 31.95 2.54
C ASP A 13 32.67 32.57 2.40
N LEU A 14 32.18 32.75 1.17
CA LEU A 14 30.92 33.40 0.87
C LEU A 14 29.92 32.37 0.36
N GLN A 15 28.85 32.15 1.11
CA GLN A 15 27.80 31.20 0.70
C GLN A 15 27.11 31.68 -0.60
N PRO A 16 26.83 30.80 -1.58
CA PRO A 16 26.02 31.16 -2.74
C PRO A 16 24.65 31.74 -2.35
N GLY A 17 24.11 32.62 -3.20
CA GLY A 17 22.86 33.33 -2.94
C GLY A 17 22.77 34.65 -3.69
N THR A 18 21.82 35.50 -3.30
CA THR A 18 21.63 36.83 -3.91
C THR A 18 22.27 37.90 -3.04
N TYR A 19 23.07 38.78 -3.64
CA TYR A 19 23.83 39.82 -2.96
C TYR A 19 23.76 41.18 -3.66
N ARG A 20 23.98 42.26 -2.90
CA ARG A 20 24.50 43.53 -3.44
C ARG A 20 26.01 43.58 -3.24
N ILE A 21 26.73 44.06 -4.26
CA ILE A 21 28.18 44.27 -4.19
C ILE A 21 28.42 45.76 -4.04
N ILE A 22 28.95 46.19 -2.89
CA ILE A 22 28.97 47.57 -2.44
C ILE A 22 30.41 48.05 -2.31
N SER A 23 30.75 49.19 -2.91
CA SER A 23 32.05 49.83 -2.70
C SER A 23 32.20 50.23 -1.24
N LYS A 24 33.26 49.76 -0.57
CA LYS A 24 33.55 50.15 0.81
C LYS A 24 33.88 51.64 0.95
N LEU A 25 34.43 52.25 -0.11
CA LEU A 25 34.84 53.66 -0.11
C LEU A 25 33.65 54.62 -0.17
N THR A 26 32.71 54.37 -1.08
CA THR A 26 31.64 55.33 -1.41
C THR A 26 30.24 54.87 -1.00
N GLY A 27 30.05 53.58 -0.73
CA GLY A 27 28.73 52.99 -0.50
C GLY A 27 27.89 52.79 -1.76
N THR A 28 28.42 53.06 -2.95
CA THR A 28 27.75 52.79 -4.23
C THR A 28 27.81 51.32 -4.58
N ASN A 29 26.77 50.81 -5.24
CA ASN A 29 26.62 49.42 -5.65
C ASN A 29 27.13 49.19 -7.07
N ILE A 30 27.64 47.99 -7.35
CA ILE A 30 27.85 47.50 -8.71
C ILE A 30 26.49 47.23 -9.36
N GLN A 31 26.26 47.88 -10.50
CA GLN A 31 25.00 47.86 -11.23
C GLN A 31 25.24 47.56 -12.71
N VAL A 32 24.29 46.85 -13.35
CA VAL A 32 24.11 46.90 -14.81
C VAL A 32 23.32 48.17 -15.16
N SER A 33 23.88 49.03 -16.01
CA SER A 33 23.28 50.32 -16.36
C SER A 33 21.87 50.18 -16.95
N ASP A 34 20.94 51.04 -16.51
CA ASP A 34 19.57 51.10 -17.04
C ASP A 34 19.52 51.62 -18.49
N HIS A 35 20.58 52.26 -18.96
CA HIS A 35 20.66 52.82 -20.32
C HIS A 35 21.43 51.93 -21.30
N ASP A 36 22.29 51.06 -20.79
CA ASP A 36 23.09 50.11 -21.58
C ASP A 36 23.30 48.82 -20.78
N HIS A 37 22.57 47.77 -21.14
CA HIS A 37 22.61 46.49 -20.44
C HIS A 37 23.94 45.72 -20.60
N ASN A 38 24.89 46.25 -21.38
CA ASN A 38 26.26 45.75 -21.45
C ASN A 38 27.21 46.53 -20.52
N LYS A 39 26.81 47.68 -19.99
CA LYS A 39 27.68 48.53 -19.17
C LYS A 39 27.51 48.22 -17.69
N ILE A 40 28.65 48.10 -17.00
CA ILE A 40 28.71 48.01 -15.54
C ILE A 40 29.16 49.35 -14.97
N VAL A 41 28.44 49.82 -13.97
CA VAL A 41 28.68 51.11 -13.33
C VAL A 41 28.52 51.01 -11.81
N ALA A 42 29.09 51.98 -11.11
CA ALA A 42 28.76 52.28 -9.73
C ALA A 42 27.55 53.21 -9.67
N TRP A 43 26.61 52.92 -8.78
CA TRP A 43 25.40 53.72 -8.60
C TRP A 43 24.94 53.71 -7.14
N GLU A 44 24.26 54.76 -6.70
CA GLU A 44 23.67 54.82 -5.35
C GLU A 44 22.72 53.64 -5.08
N LYS A 45 22.65 53.19 -3.83
CA LYS A 45 21.87 52.01 -3.45
C LYS A 45 20.39 52.20 -3.72
N HIS A 46 19.80 51.21 -4.40
CA HIS A 46 18.35 51.04 -4.52
C HIS A 46 17.96 49.55 -4.62
N ASP A 47 16.66 49.26 -4.64
CA ASP A 47 16.15 47.88 -4.54
C ASP A 47 15.83 47.21 -5.89
N ARG A 48 16.15 47.84 -7.01
CA ARG A 48 15.96 47.24 -8.34
C ARG A 48 16.89 46.04 -8.56
N ARG A 49 16.44 45.08 -9.38
CA ARG A 49 17.15 43.81 -9.63
C ARG A 49 18.44 43.96 -10.45
N ASN A 50 18.63 45.08 -11.16
CA ASN A 50 19.87 45.40 -11.88
C ASN A 50 21.07 45.70 -10.94
N GLN A 51 20.85 45.91 -9.64
CA GLN A 51 21.87 46.02 -8.59
C GLN A 51 22.03 44.74 -7.76
N GLN A 52 21.27 43.69 -8.09
CA GLN A 52 21.29 42.41 -7.38
C GLN A 52 22.02 41.38 -8.23
N TRP A 53 22.84 40.58 -7.56
CA TRP A 53 23.72 39.60 -8.19
C TRP A 53 23.53 38.24 -7.54
N PHE A 54 23.23 37.24 -8.35
CA PHE A 54 23.40 35.85 -7.98
C PHE A 54 24.90 35.55 -7.91
N VAL A 55 25.38 35.29 -6.70
CA VAL A 55 26.71 34.79 -6.42
C VAL A 55 26.65 33.27 -6.46
N GLN A 56 27.31 32.69 -7.46
CA GLN A 56 27.27 31.26 -7.75
C GLN A 56 28.68 30.68 -7.68
N ALA A 57 28.83 29.49 -7.10
CA ALA A 57 30.13 28.83 -7.05
C ALA A 57 30.62 28.46 -8.46
N SER A 58 31.91 28.65 -8.74
CA SER A 58 32.50 28.35 -10.03
C SER A 58 33.98 28.04 -9.87
N GLY A 59 34.35 26.76 -9.90
CA GLY A 59 35.74 26.33 -9.71
C GLY A 59 36.29 26.78 -8.35
N ALA A 60 37.41 27.50 -8.36
CA ALA A 60 38.07 28.04 -7.17
C ALA A 60 37.51 29.41 -6.71
N GLY A 61 36.41 29.87 -7.29
CA GLY A 61 35.83 31.18 -6.99
C GLY A 61 34.34 31.25 -7.31
N TYR A 62 33.90 32.40 -7.82
CA TYR A 62 32.49 32.70 -8.05
C TYR A 62 32.25 33.31 -9.42
N LYS A 63 31.06 33.11 -9.96
CA LYS A 63 30.51 33.91 -11.05
C LYS A 63 29.38 34.78 -10.49
N PHE A 64 29.25 36.00 -11.01
CA PHE A 64 28.24 36.96 -10.57
C PHE A 64 27.26 37.19 -11.70
N LYS A 65 26.04 36.66 -11.60
CA LYS A 65 24.97 36.80 -12.61
C LYS A 65 23.98 37.87 -12.15
N ASN A 66 23.74 38.87 -12.98
CA ASN A 66 22.79 39.93 -12.69
C ASN A 66 21.35 39.37 -12.62
N CYS A 67 20.61 39.71 -11.57
CA CYS A 67 19.28 39.18 -11.34
C CYS A 67 18.21 39.72 -12.31
N GLN A 68 18.44 40.87 -12.96
CA GLN A 68 17.49 41.46 -13.91
C GLN A 68 17.73 40.99 -15.35
N HIS A 69 18.98 40.96 -15.77
CA HIS A 69 19.34 40.73 -17.18
C HIS A 69 19.93 39.35 -17.45
N GLY A 70 20.31 38.59 -16.42
CA GLY A 70 20.94 37.27 -16.58
C GLY A 70 22.36 37.30 -17.13
N ASN A 71 22.92 38.49 -17.40
CA ASN A 71 24.30 38.69 -17.82
C ASN A 71 25.26 38.59 -16.61
N TYR A 72 26.50 38.23 -16.86
CA TYR A 72 27.55 38.05 -15.87
C TYR A 72 28.50 39.24 -15.80
N LEU A 73 29.02 39.52 -14.61
CA LEU A 73 30.11 40.47 -14.39
C LEU A 73 31.39 39.94 -15.06
N CYS A 74 31.89 40.65 -16.07
CA CYS A 74 33.01 40.21 -16.89
C CYS A 74 33.99 41.36 -17.17
N VAL A 75 35.16 41.08 -17.74
CA VAL A 75 36.16 42.08 -18.10
C VAL A 75 36.55 41.96 -19.57
N ALA A 76 36.71 43.10 -20.25
CA ALA A 76 36.91 43.15 -21.71
C ALA A 76 38.30 42.66 -22.16
N SER A 77 39.32 42.87 -21.33
CA SER A 77 40.71 42.41 -21.52
C SER A 77 41.34 42.13 -20.15
N THR A 78 42.51 41.49 -20.13
CA THR A 78 43.28 41.25 -18.91
C THR A 78 44.22 42.41 -18.57
N ASP A 79 44.32 43.42 -19.44
CA ASP A 79 45.16 44.61 -19.23
C ASP A 79 44.66 45.47 -18.06
N ALA A 80 45.58 46.17 -17.39
CA ALA A 80 45.19 47.18 -16.40
C ALA A 80 44.35 48.28 -17.07
N HIS A 81 43.39 48.86 -16.35
CA HIS A 81 42.36 49.79 -16.84
C HIS A 81 41.28 49.15 -17.73
N SER A 82 41.29 47.84 -17.97
CA SER A 82 40.22 47.23 -18.76
C SER A 82 38.86 47.39 -18.08
N LEU A 83 37.86 47.74 -18.89
CA LEU A 83 36.48 47.94 -18.45
C LEU A 83 35.85 46.62 -17.99
N VAL A 84 35.15 46.71 -16.88
CA VAL A 84 34.21 45.69 -16.43
C VAL A 84 32.88 45.93 -17.13
N TYR A 85 32.29 44.87 -17.65
CA TYR A 85 31.09 44.93 -18.48
C TYR A 85 30.19 43.72 -18.23
N ALA A 86 28.94 43.79 -18.67
CA ALA A 86 27.98 42.72 -18.55
C ALA A 86 28.05 41.82 -19.79
N SER A 87 28.38 40.54 -19.61
CA SER A 87 28.54 39.57 -20.69
C SER A 87 27.55 38.42 -20.57
N ARG A 88 27.19 37.78 -21.68
CA ARG A 88 26.45 36.51 -21.63
C ARG A 88 27.31 35.34 -21.19
N PHE A 89 28.63 35.49 -21.24
CA PHE A 89 29.60 34.44 -20.90
C PHE A 89 30.21 34.72 -19.52
N PRO A 90 30.09 33.78 -18.56
CA PRO A 90 30.64 33.97 -17.23
C PRO A 90 32.16 33.88 -17.23
N ILE A 91 32.78 34.61 -16.32
CA ILE A 91 34.14 34.36 -15.86
C ILE A 91 34.13 34.09 -14.36
N THR A 92 35.14 33.38 -13.88
CA THR A 92 35.33 33.11 -12.46
C THR A 92 36.09 34.27 -11.84
N TRP A 93 35.66 34.73 -10.67
CA TRP A 93 36.33 35.72 -9.83
C TRP A 93 36.73 35.07 -8.51
N VAL A 94 37.94 35.36 -8.04
CA VAL A 94 38.43 34.89 -6.74
C VAL A 94 38.18 35.98 -5.70
N LEU A 95 37.55 35.64 -4.58
CA LEU A 95 37.33 36.57 -3.47
C LEU A 95 38.47 36.44 -2.47
N LEU A 96 39.28 37.49 -2.32
CA LEU A 96 40.34 37.54 -1.32
C LEU A 96 39.88 38.43 -0.17
N LYS A 97 39.75 37.86 1.02
CA LYS A 97 39.30 38.58 2.21
C LYS A 97 40.28 39.69 2.58
N LYS A 98 39.78 40.91 2.78
CA LYS A 98 40.56 42.08 3.19
C LYS A 98 39.72 42.98 4.09
N ASP A 99 40.14 43.13 5.33
CA ASP A 99 39.37 43.77 6.41
C ASP A 99 37.96 43.13 6.57
N ASP A 100 36.91 43.95 6.51
CA ASP A 100 35.49 43.62 6.53
C ASP A 100 34.89 43.50 5.11
N GLY A 101 35.72 43.32 4.08
CA GLY A 101 35.30 43.17 2.70
C GLY A 101 36.20 42.22 1.91
N TYR A 102 36.13 42.33 0.59
CA TYR A 102 36.87 41.47 -0.34
C TYR A 102 37.53 42.30 -1.43
N LEU A 103 38.72 41.86 -1.83
CA LEU A 103 39.23 42.13 -3.17
C LEU A 103 38.62 41.10 -4.11
N VAL A 104 37.99 41.57 -5.20
CA VAL A 104 37.38 40.70 -6.21
C VAL A 104 38.37 40.54 -7.36
N GLN A 105 39.11 39.45 -7.37
CA GLN A 105 40.28 39.24 -8.23
C GLN A 105 39.94 38.48 -9.51
N PHE A 106 40.45 38.99 -10.64
CA PHE A 106 40.48 38.28 -11.90
C PHE A 106 41.54 37.17 -11.86
N PRO A 107 41.22 35.93 -12.24
CA PRO A 107 42.14 34.79 -12.16
C PRO A 107 43.48 35.07 -12.85
N ASP A 108 44.56 34.61 -12.23
CA ASP A 108 45.90 34.48 -12.83
C ASP A 108 46.60 35.77 -13.27
N ASN A 109 46.09 36.98 -12.94
CA ASN A 109 46.76 38.23 -13.34
C ASN A 109 46.94 39.28 -12.23
N ASN A 110 46.70 38.92 -10.97
CA ASN A 110 46.81 39.84 -9.83
C ASN A 110 46.08 41.19 -10.04
N ARG A 111 44.95 41.15 -10.75
CA ARG A 111 44.09 42.30 -11.02
C ARG A 111 42.80 42.17 -10.24
N VAL A 112 42.29 43.26 -9.70
CA VAL A 112 41.08 43.29 -8.87
C VAL A 112 40.12 44.35 -9.37
N LEU A 113 38.83 44.19 -9.07
CA LEU A 113 37.83 45.23 -9.30
C LEU A 113 38.21 46.53 -8.58
N ASP A 114 38.19 47.62 -9.33
CA ASP A 114 38.57 48.95 -8.90
C ASP A 114 37.48 49.95 -9.31
N LEU A 115 36.96 50.69 -8.34
CA LEU A 115 36.10 51.83 -8.61
C LEU A 115 36.97 52.97 -9.15
N HIS A 116 36.75 53.34 -10.41
CA HIS A 116 37.64 54.26 -11.12
C HIS A 116 37.78 55.60 -10.37
N PHE A 117 39.01 56.00 -10.07
CA PHE A 117 39.37 57.15 -9.23
C PHE A 117 38.70 57.21 -7.84
N GLY A 118 38.02 56.14 -7.41
CA GLY A 118 37.28 56.10 -6.14
C GLY A 118 36.06 57.03 -6.10
N TRP A 119 35.52 57.46 -7.25
CA TRP A 119 34.40 58.40 -7.28
C TRP A 119 33.05 57.72 -7.06
N GLY A 120 32.23 58.29 -6.18
CA GLY A 120 30.89 57.79 -5.83
C GLY A 120 29.76 58.32 -6.71
N ASN A 121 30.09 58.92 -7.84
CA ASN A 121 29.12 59.54 -8.73
C ASN A 121 28.34 58.44 -9.47
N ASN A 122 27.02 58.60 -9.60
CA ASN A 122 26.19 57.68 -10.39
C ASN A 122 26.73 57.55 -11.82
N GLY A 123 26.92 56.31 -12.26
CA GLY A 123 27.43 55.99 -13.59
C GLY A 123 28.96 55.89 -13.68
N ASN A 124 29.69 56.09 -12.57
CA ASN A 124 31.13 55.93 -12.56
C ASN A 124 31.53 54.49 -12.97
N GLU A 125 32.65 54.36 -13.65
CA GLU A 125 33.06 53.10 -14.25
C GLU A 125 33.81 52.22 -13.25
N ILE A 126 33.76 50.92 -13.52
CA ILE A 126 34.50 49.91 -12.78
C ILE A 126 35.51 49.29 -13.73
N HIS A 127 36.77 49.27 -13.31
CA HIS A 127 37.87 48.70 -14.08
C HIS A 127 38.50 47.55 -13.32
N ILE A 128 39.41 46.86 -13.98
CA ILE A 128 40.39 46.03 -13.28
C ILE A 128 41.71 46.79 -13.10
N TRP A 129 42.29 46.68 -11.91
CA TRP A 129 43.53 47.36 -11.53
C TRP A 129 44.48 46.42 -10.78
N PRO A 130 45.81 46.63 -10.81
CA PRO A 130 46.73 45.84 -10.01
C PRO A 130 46.32 45.80 -8.53
N ALA A 131 46.36 44.61 -7.92
CA ALA A 131 45.97 44.43 -6.52
C ALA A 131 46.91 45.17 -5.54
N ALA A 132 48.13 45.49 -5.97
CA ALA A 132 49.11 46.23 -5.17
C ALA A 132 48.57 47.61 -4.71
N GLY A 133 49.00 48.02 -3.53
CA GLY A 133 48.54 49.26 -2.88
C GLY A 133 47.30 49.07 -2.02
N ASP A 134 47.18 49.91 -0.99
CA ASP A 134 46.13 49.80 0.03
C ASP A 134 44.97 50.77 -0.18
N ASN A 135 44.46 50.82 -1.42
CA ASN A 135 43.41 51.78 -1.76
C ASN A 135 42.02 51.18 -1.50
N ALA A 136 41.20 51.90 -0.75
CA ALA A 136 39.84 51.48 -0.39
C ALA A 136 38.88 51.37 -1.60
N ASN A 137 39.20 51.98 -2.74
CA ASN A 137 38.40 51.88 -3.98
C ASN A 137 38.44 50.47 -4.61
N LYS A 138 39.23 49.54 -4.07
CA LYS A 138 39.32 48.14 -4.50
C LYS A 138 38.61 47.16 -3.56
N ILE A 139 38.06 47.65 -2.44
CA ILE A 139 37.45 46.81 -1.41
C ILE A 139 35.93 46.84 -1.57
N TRP A 140 35.34 45.66 -1.66
CA TRP A 140 33.92 45.47 -1.90
C TRP A 140 33.27 44.67 -0.77
N LYS A 141 32.12 45.15 -0.29
CA LYS A 141 31.26 44.46 0.68
C LYS A 141 30.17 43.69 -0.05
N PHE A 142 29.87 42.50 0.44
CA PHE A 142 28.79 41.67 -0.06
C PHE A 142 27.65 41.68 0.95
N GLU A 143 26.57 42.42 0.64
CA GLU A 143 25.35 42.46 1.46
C GLU A 143 24.40 41.37 0.97
N ARG A 144 24.14 40.37 1.82
CA ARG A 144 23.25 39.25 1.50
C ARG A 144 21.79 39.69 1.47
N ILE A 145 21.07 39.30 0.42
CA ILE A 145 19.64 39.60 0.22
C ILE A 145 18.78 38.35 0.42
N SER A 146 19.15 37.21 -0.18
CA SER A 146 18.39 35.95 -0.08
C SER A 146 19.26 34.72 -0.38
N ASP A 147 18.69 33.52 -0.15
CA ASP A 147 19.31 32.23 -0.49
C ASP A 147 19.19 31.85 -1.98
N GLU A 148 18.46 32.63 -2.79
CA GLU A 148 18.26 32.35 -4.21
C GLU A 148 19.60 32.52 -4.95
N SER A 149 20.14 31.45 -5.53
CA SER A 149 21.42 31.48 -6.25
C SER A 149 21.26 31.64 -7.76
N GLY A 150 20.04 31.62 -8.30
CA GLY A 150 19.79 31.71 -9.75
C GLY A 150 20.50 30.64 -10.59
N GLU A 151 20.97 29.56 -9.95
CA GLU A 151 21.52 28.39 -10.63
C GLU A 151 20.35 27.60 -11.22
N ASP A 152 20.39 27.41 -12.54
CA ASP A 152 19.57 26.38 -13.17
C ASP A 152 20.06 25.04 -12.61
N LEU A 153 19.18 24.29 -11.95
CA LEU A 153 19.50 22.97 -11.41
C LEU A 153 20.25 22.16 -12.49
N PRO A 154 21.45 21.63 -12.21
CA PRO A 154 22.21 20.87 -13.20
C PRO A 154 21.33 19.79 -13.85
N ALA A 155 21.40 19.62 -15.17
CA ALA A 155 20.57 18.68 -15.93
C ALA A 155 20.57 17.24 -15.39
N VAL A 156 21.60 16.87 -14.62
CA VAL A 156 21.70 15.61 -13.87
C VAL A 156 20.59 15.46 -12.82
N PHE A 157 20.25 16.52 -12.10
CA PHE A 157 19.14 16.52 -11.14
C PHE A 157 17.78 16.50 -11.83
N GLN A 158 17.68 17.07 -13.04
CA GLN A 158 16.47 16.95 -13.85
C GLN A 158 16.25 15.50 -14.31
N HIS A 159 17.30 14.82 -14.78
CA HIS A 159 17.22 13.41 -15.14
C HIS A 159 16.85 12.53 -13.93
N GLN A 160 17.45 12.78 -12.76
CA GLN A 160 17.08 12.07 -11.54
C GLN A 160 15.62 12.33 -11.14
N ALA A 161 15.12 13.55 -11.26
CA ALA A 161 13.72 13.87 -10.98
C ALA A 161 12.76 13.17 -11.96
N ASP A 162 13.11 13.11 -13.24
CA ASP A 162 12.33 12.42 -14.26
C ASP A 162 12.33 10.90 -14.04
N GLU A 163 13.47 10.34 -13.66
CA GLU A 163 13.64 8.92 -13.35
C GLU A 163 12.85 8.52 -12.10
N LEU A 164 12.94 9.31 -11.02
CA LEU A 164 12.15 9.13 -9.80
C LEU A 164 10.65 9.25 -10.08
N SER A 165 10.25 10.17 -10.96
CA SER A 165 8.85 10.35 -11.37
C SER A 165 8.32 9.14 -12.14
N ARG A 166 9.13 8.54 -13.03
CA ARG A 166 8.77 7.30 -13.72
C ARG A 166 8.65 6.12 -12.77
N GLU A 167 9.57 6.00 -11.82
CA GLU A 167 9.54 4.94 -10.82
C GLU A 167 8.31 5.05 -9.93
N LEU A 168 7.96 6.27 -9.48
CA LEU A 168 6.74 6.54 -8.73
C LEU A 168 5.47 6.20 -9.53
N GLN A 169 5.43 6.51 -10.82
CA GLN A 169 4.32 6.14 -11.70
C GLN A 169 4.21 4.62 -11.90
N ALA A 170 5.34 3.90 -11.96
CA ALA A 170 5.34 2.44 -12.05
C ALA A 170 4.83 1.81 -10.75
N GLU A 171 5.33 2.26 -9.60
CA GLU A 171 4.89 1.81 -8.27
C GLU A 171 3.40 2.06 -8.03
N THR A 172 2.91 3.27 -8.35
CA THR A 172 1.47 3.59 -8.21
C THR A 172 0.58 2.69 -9.07
N LYS A 173 1.02 2.34 -10.28
CA LYS A 173 0.30 1.38 -11.13
C LYS A 173 0.29 -0.03 -10.54
N ILE A 174 1.42 -0.48 -9.97
CA ILE A 174 1.51 -1.78 -9.29
C ILE A 174 0.61 -1.80 -8.06
N SER A 175 0.57 -0.72 -7.27
CA SER A 175 -0.31 -0.61 -6.12
C SER A 175 -1.77 -0.71 -6.53
N ALA A 176 -2.19 0.02 -7.58
CA ALA A 176 -3.56 -0.06 -8.08
C ALA A 176 -3.94 -1.48 -8.54
N GLN A 177 -3.03 -2.19 -9.20
CA GLN A 177 -3.25 -3.59 -9.60
C GLN A 177 -3.37 -4.53 -8.39
N LYS A 178 -2.56 -4.33 -7.35
CA LYS A 178 -2.65 -5.10 -6.11
C LYS A 178 -3.98 -4.83 -5.39
N ASP A 179 -4.43 -3.58 -5.34
CA ASP A 179 -5.72 -3.22 -4.74
C ASP A 179 -6.90 -3.89 -5.47
N GLU A 180 -6.84 -3.97 -6.80
CA GLU A 180 -7.83 -4.68 -7.61
C GLU A 180 -7.82 -6.20 -7.33
N GLN A 181 -6.64 -6.82 -7.22
CA GLN A 181 -6.52 -8.22 -6.83
C GLN A 181 -7.07 -8.49 -5.43
N ILE A 182 -6.76 -7.62 -4.46
CA ILE A 182 -7.29 -7.72 -3.09
C ILE A 182 -8.82 -7.61 -3.11
N ALA A 183 -9.38 -6.68 -3.89
CA ALA A 183 -10.82 -6.54 -4.04
C ALA A 183 -11.46 -7.79 -4.65
N SER A 184 -10.82 -8.42 -5.64
CA SER A 184 -11.29 -9.68 -6.22
C SER A 184 -11.29 -10.81 -5.19
N LEU A 185 -10.18 -11.01 -4.48
CA LEU A 185 -10.06 -12.06 -3.45
C LEU A 185 -11.06 -11.89 -2.31
N LYS A 186 -11.34 -10.65 -1.90
CA LYS A 186 -12.37 -10.35 -0.90
C LYS A 186 -13.76 -10.80 -1.35
N ARG A 187 -14.14 -10.52 -2.60
CA ARG A 187 -15.44 -10.97 -3.15
C ARG A 187 -15.56 -12.49 -3.19
N GLU A 188 -14.48 -13.16 -3.56
CA GLU A 188 -14.44 -14.63 -3.59
C GLU A 188 -14.55 -15.22 -2.19
N LEU A 189 -13.85 -14.65 -1.21
CA LEU A 189 -13.95 -15.06 0.19
C LEU A 189 -15.37 -14.86 0.74
N GLU A 190 -16.00 -13.73 0.44
CA GLU A 190 -17.40 -13.48 0.83
C GLU A 190 -18.37 -14.46 0.19
N GLN A 191 -18.15 -14.81 -1.08
CA GLN A 191 -18.95 -15.85 -1.74
C GLN A 191 -18.78 -17.20 -1.06
N LYS A 192 -17.52 -17.59 -0.76
CA LYS A 192 -17.23 -18.85 -0.08
C LYS A 192 -17.82 -18.89 1.33
N SER A 193 -17.81 -17.78 2.06
CA SER A 193 -18.48 -17.68 3.36
C SER A 193 -19.97 -17.93 3.24
N ARG A 194 -20.66 -17.32 2.25
CA ARG A 194 -22.09 -17.56 2.01
C ARG A 194 -22.39 -19.01 1.62
N GLU A 195 -21.54 -19.62 0.80
CA GLU A 195 -21.68 -21.05 0.44
C GLU A 195 -21.54 -21.95 1.67
N PHE A 196 -20.63 -21.62 2.58
CA PHE A 196 -20.44 -22.35 3.83
C PHE A 196 -21.63 -22.20 4.77
N ASP A 197 -22.18 -21.00 4.92
CA ASP A 197 -23.38 -20.74 5.73
C ASP A 197 -24.59 -21.54 5.22
N LEU A 198 -24.82 -21.53 3.91
CA LEU A 198 -25.89 -22.32 3.28
C LEU A 198 -25.67 -23.84 3.47
N MET A 199 -24.42 -24.29 3.39
CA MET A 199 -24.09 -25.69 3.62
C MET A 199 -24.34 -26.10 5.07
N ALA A 200 -24.01 -25.23 6.03
CA ALA A 200 -24.29 -25.45 7.44
C ALA A 200 -25.81 -25.55 7.70
N GLU A 201 -26.61 -24.64 7.15
CA GLU A 201 -28.08 -24.70 7.26
C GLU A 201 -28.65 -26.01 6.69
N ARG A 202 -28.10 -26.48 5.57
CA ARG A 202 -28.53 -27.74 4.95
C ARG A 202 -28.17 -28.95 5.81
N MET A 203 -27.02 -28.93 6.50
CA MET A 203 -26.66 -29.98 7.45
C MET A 203 -27.63 -29.97 8.64
N ASP A 204 -27.91 -28.80 9.23
CA ASP A 204 -28.85 -28.67 10.34
C ASP A 204 -30.27 -29.14 9.96
N GLN A 205 -30.68 -28.94 8.70
CA GLN A 205 -31.94 -29.48 8.20
C GLN A 205 -31.89 -31.01 8.12
N LYS A 206 -30.79 -31.59 7.62
CA LYS A 206 -30.63 -33.05 7.52
C LYS A 206 -30.59 -33.72 8.89
N ASP A 207 -29.94 -33.10 9.87
CA ASP A 207 -29.91 -33.61 11.24
C ASP A 207 -31.31 -33.60 11.88
N ARG A 208 -32.12 -32.57 11.61
CA ARG A 208 -33.53 -32.53 12.03
C ARG A 208 -34.36 -33.64 11.36
N GLU A 209 -34.22 -33.82 10.05
CA GLU A 209 -34.91 -34.90 9.32
C GLU A 209 -34.50 -36.29 9.82
N LEU A 210 -33.22 -36.48 10.18
CA LEU A 210 -32.74 -37.73 10.76
C LEU A 210 -33.34 -37.97 12.14
N ALA A 211 -33.37 -36.95 13.00
CA ALA A 211 -34.00 -37.05 14.32
C ALA A 211 -35.49 -37.41 14.22
N GLU A 212 -36.23 -36.79 13.29
CA GLU A 212 -37.65 -37.13 13.05
C GLU A 212 -37.80 -38.59 12.57
N LYS A 213 -36.94 -39.06 11.68
CA LYS A 213 -36.95 -40.45 11.24
C LYS A 213 -36.64 -41.41 12.38
N ASP A 214 -35.67 -41.09 13.23
CA ASP A 214 -35.33 -41.92 14.40
C ASP A 214 -36.50 -42.02 15.38
N THR A 215 -37.20 -40.90 15.64
CA THR A 215 -38.43 -40.95 16.47
C THR A 215 -39.52 -41.82 15.84
N THR A 216 -39.69 -41.75 14.52
CA THR A 216 -40.66 -42.58 13.79
C THR A 216 -40.28 -44.07 13.85
N ILE A 217 -39.00 -44.40 13.69
CA ILE A 217 -38.49 -45.77 13.79
C ILE A 217 -38.76 -46.31 15.19
N HIS A 218 -38.49 -45.52 16.25
CA HIS A 218 -38.77 -45.93 17.61
C HIS A 218 -40.27 -46.16 17.86
N GLN A 219 -41.13 -45.30 17.32
CA GLN A 219 -42.58 -45.47 17.42
C GLN A 219 -43.05 -46.77 16.73
N LEU A 220 -42.62 -47.00 15.49
CA LEU A 220 -42.96 -48.22 14.75
C LEU A 220 -42.42 -49.50 15.42
N GLN A 221 -41.24 -49.44 16.02
CA GLN A 221 -40.69 -50.54 16.81
C GLN A 221 -41.58 -50.87 18.01
N ARG A 222 -42.09 -49.85 18.70
CA ARG A 222 -43.00 -50.03 19.84
C ARG A 222 -44.33 -50.63 19.39
N GLU A 223 -44.95 -50.08 18.34
CA GLU A 223 -46.20 -50.60 17.79
C GLU A 223 -46.06 -52.06 17.32
N LYS A 224 -44.92 -52.39 16.70
CA LYS A 224 -44.59 -53.77 16.32
C LYS A 224 -44.51 -54.69 17.53
N GLU A 225 -43.87 -54.28 18.63
CA GLU A 225 -43.76 -55.11 19.83
C GLU A 225 -45.12 -55.30 20.52
N GLU A 226 -45.95 -54.24 20.56
CA GLU A 226 -47.33 -54.30 21.06
C GLU A 226 -48.18 -55.28 20.23
N ALA A 227 -48.15 -55.18 18.90
CA ALA A 227 -48.83 -56.12 18.01
C ALA A 227 -48.32 -57.56 18.17
N LEU A 228 -47.00 -57.76 18.32
CA LEU A 228 -46.42 -59.08 18.55
C LEU A 228 -46.87 -59.69 19.88
N SER A 229 -47.00 -58.85 20.92
CA SER A 229 -47.53 -59.26 22.22
C SER A 229 -48.98 -59.72 22.13
N GLU A 230 -49.83 -59.00 21.38
CA GLU A 230 -51.23 -59.42 21.16
C GLU A 230 -51.31 -60.75 20.40
N VAL A 231 -50.55 -60.91 19.31
CA VAL A 231 -50.50 -62.18 18.57
C VAL A 231 -50.04 -63.34 19.46
N ARG A 232 -49.10 -63.10 20.39
CA ARG A 232 -48.68 -64.13 21.36
C ARG A 232 -49.81 -64.51 22.32
N LYS A 233 -50.62 -63.55 22.79
CA LYS A 233 -51.79 -63.83 23.64
C LYS A 233 -52.82 -64.66 22.87
N ASP A 234 -53.16 -64.25 21.65
CA ASP A 234 -54.09 -64.98 20.79
C ASP A 234 -53.59 -66.40 20.52
N ALA A 235 -52.30 -66.60 20.25
CA ALA A 235 -51.72 -67.92 20.04
C ALA A 235 -51.85 -68.83 21.28
N VAL A 236 -51.67 -68.28 22.49
CA VAL A 236 -51.88 -69.02 23.75
C VAL A 236 -53.36 -69.38 23.92
N GLU A 237 -54.28 -68.48 23.59
CA GLU A 237 -55.72 -68.74 23.67
C GLU A 237 -56.15 -69.80 22.64
N ILE A 238 -55.67 -69.72 21.40
CA ILE A 238 -55.89 -70.74 20.38
C ILE A 238 -55.38 -72.10 20.84
N ALA A 239 -54.18 -72.17 21.44
CA ALA A 239 -53.64 -73.43 21.96
C ALA A 239 -54.53 -74.03 23.07
N ARG A 240 -55.06 -73.21 23.98
CA ARG A 240 -56.03 -73.66 25.00
C ARG A 240 -57.33 -74.16 24.39
N LEU A 241 -57.85 -73.47 23.38
CA LEU A 241 -59.06 -73.89 22.67
C LEU A 241 -58.85 -75.21 21.92
N GLN A 242 -57.68 -75.41 21.32
CA GLN A 242 -57.30 -76.68 20.67
C GLN A 242 -57.21 -77.83 21.67
N GLU A 243 -56.61 -77.62 22.84
CA GLU A 243 -56.57 -78.62 23.92
C GLU A 243 -58.00 -78.98 24.37
N ARG A 244 -58.86 -77.98 24.58
CA ARG A 244 -60.26 -78.22 24.93
C ARG A 244 -61.03 -78.94 23.84
N GLN A 245 -60.75 -78.65 22.57
CA GLN A 245 -61.37 -79.35 21.44
C GLN A 245 -60.96 -80.82 21.43
N ALA A 246 -59.67 -81.12 21.65
CA ALA A 246 -59.18 -82.49 21.74
C ALA A 246 -59.86 -83.27 22.90
N GLU A 247 -60.01 -82.66 24.07
CA GLU A 247 -60.76 -83.26 25.20
C GLU A 247 -62.20 -83.59 24.84
N LEU A 248 -62.88 -82.69 24.12
CA LEU A 248 -64.27 -82.89 23.69
C LEU A 248 -64.38 -83.97 22.60
N GLU A 249 -63.42 -84.04 21.68
CA GLU A 249 -63.35 -85.08 20.65
C GLU A 249 -63.13 -86.46 21.28
N ASP A 250 -62.22 -86.58 22.26
CA ASP A 250 -62.01 -87.81 23.03
C ASP A 250 -63.26 -88.22 23.82
N ALA A 251 -63.92 -87.27 24.47
CA ALA A 251 -65.17 -87.52 25.19
C ALA A 251 -66.29 -87.99 24.24
N LEU A 252 -66.39 -87.41 23.04
CA LEU A 252 -67.36 -87.82 22.02
C LEU A 252 -67.06 -89.22 21.50
N SER A 253 -65.78 -89.54 21.24
CA SER A 253 -65.33 -90.87 20.83
C SER A 253 -65.67 -91.92 21.90
N GLN A 254 -65.44 -91.59 23.17
CA GLN A 254 -65.83 -92.45 24.29
C GLN A 254 -67.35 -92.67 24.35
N GLN A 255 -68.16 -91.62 24.17
CA GLN A 255 -69.62 -91.77 24.09
C GLN A 255 -70.06 -92.62 22.89
N GLN A 256 -69.45 -92.46 21.72
CA GLN A 256 -69.74 -93.29 20.55
C GLN A 256 -69.42 -94.77 20.82
N ALA A 257 -68.30 -95.06 21.49
CA ALA A 257 -67.95 -96.42 21.90
C ALA A 257 -68.95 -97.00 22.92
N GLU A 258 -69.42 -96.21 23.87
CA GLU A 258 -70.48 -96.63 24.81
C GLU A 258 -71.79 -96.91 24.09
N VAL A 259 -72.22 -96.03 23.18
CA VAL A 259 -73.43 -96.22 22.37
C VAL A 259 -73.30 -97.48 21.51
N ALA A 260 -72.18 -97.68 20.82
CA ALA A 260 -71.94 -98.89 20.05
C ALA A 260 -71.96 -100.15 20.94
N GLY A 261 -71.40 -100.08 22.14
CA GLY A 261 -71.47 -101.13 23.14
C GLY A 261 -72.90 -101.43 23.62
N LEU A 262 -73.72 -100.41 23.81
CA LEU A 262 -75.16 -100.54 24.12
C LEU A 262 -75.93 -101.11 22.93
N GLN A 263 -75.64 -100.67 21.70
CA GLN A 263 -76.20 -101.21 20.47
C GLN A 263 -75.92 -102.72 20.36
N GLY A 264 -74.68 -103.14 20.57
CA GLY A 264 -74.32 -104.56 20.55
C GLY A 264 -75.00 -105.38 21.66
N LYS A 265 -75.27 -104.78 22.83
CA LYS A 265 -76.10 -105.41 23.87
C LYS A 265 -77.56 -105.51 23.41
N MET A 266 -78.11 -104.49 22.77
CA MET A 266 -79.47 -104.45 22.24
C MET A 266 -79.66 -105.50 21.14
N ASP A 267 -78.75 -105.59 20.16
CA ASP A 267 -78.77 -106.61 19.11
C ASP A 267 -78.72 -108.04 19.70
N ARG A 268 -77.96 -108.23 20.79
CA ARG A 268 -77.90 -109.52 21.50
C ARG A 268 -79.21 -109.83 22.22
N VAL A 269 -79.88 -108.83 22.79
CA VAL A 269 -81.24 -108.98 23.35
C VAL A 269 -82.21 -109.31 22.23
N GLU A 270 -82.21 -108.59 21.11
CA GLU A 270 -83.05 -108.87 19.94
C GLU A 270 -82.83 -110.28 19.36
N TYR A 271 -81.57 -110.75 19.33
CA TYR A 271 -81.23 -112.11 18.91
C TYR A 271 -81.79 -113.16 19.88
N ILE A 272 -81.68 -112.94 21.19
CA ILE A 272 -82.26 -113.83 22.21
C ILE A 272 -83.78 -113.84 22.09
N THR A 273 -84.42 -112.68 21.96
CA THR A 273 -85.88 -112.55 21.77
C THR A 273 -86.33 -113.24 20.48
N SER A 274 -85.61 -113.09 19.38
CA SER A 274 -85.89 -113.77 18.10
C SER A 274 -85.72 -115.29 18.18
N ARG A 275 -84.75 -115.77 18.97
CA ARG A 275 -84.54 -117.21 19.21
C ARG A 275 -85.63 -117.80 20.10
N MET A 276 -86.11 -117.05 21.08
CA MET A 276 -87.28 -117.42 21.88
C MET A 276 -88.56 -117.46 21.04
N SER A 277 -88.78 -116.49 20.14
CA SER A 277 -89.93 -116.50 19.22
C SER A 277 -89.92 -117.70 18.26
N ARG A 278 -88.77 -118.11 17.74
CA ARG A 278 -88.65 -119.33 16.90
C ARG A 278 -88.82 -120.64 17.70
N SER A 279 -88.66 -120.61 19.02
CA SER A 279 -88.95 -121.75 19.89
C SER A 279 -90.45 -121.94 20.13
N TYR A 280 -91.27 -120.91 19.90
CA TYR A 280 -92.73 -120.96 20.06
C TYR A 280 -93.48 -121.38 18.78
N GLU A 281 -92.83 -121.38 17.62
CA GLU A 281 -93.42 -121.81 16.33
C GLU A 281 -93.21 -123.31 16.00
N ARG A 282 -92.63 -124.09 16.93
CA ARG A 282 -92.52 -125.57 16.83
C ARG A 282 -93.21 -126.26 17.99
N THR A 283 -94.53 -126.11 18.05
CA THR A 283 -95.49 -126.95 18.79
C THR A 283 -96.85 -126.76 18.13
#